data_AF-A0A497RX63-F1
#
_entry.id   AF-A0A497RX63-F1
#
_cell.length_a   1.000
_cell.length_b   1.000
_cell.length_c   1.000
_cell.angle_alpha   90.00
_cell.angle_beta   90.00
_cell.angle_gamma   90.00
#
_symmetry.space_group_name_H-M   'P 1'
#
loop_
_entity.id
_entity.type
_entity.pdbx_description
1 polymer ?
#
loop_
_entity_poly.entity_id
_entity_poly.type
_entity_poly.pdbx_seq_one_letter_code
_entity_poly.pdbx_strand_id
1 'polypeptide(L)'
;LEESHKFAKLLDTMIPVPLDAPLVTRMHITTIINELRKLNCTSILISELIDESKGLSRDTITEFLVDGVIVLTLDETMDIRRMKIRKMRGTRHTLTPQSMEITSQGLRIKKDVI
;
A
#
# COMPACT_ATOMS: atom_id res chain seq x y z
N LEU A 1 5.31 33.06 6.07
CA LEU A 1 6.65 32.55 6.43
C LEU A 1 6.86 32.58 7.94
N GLU A 2 6.78 33.75 8.60
CA GLU A 2 6.84 33.83 10.08
C GLU A 2 5.70 33.09 10.79
N GLU A 3 4.45 33.29 10.34
CA GLU A 3 3.26 32.62 10.88
C GLU A 3 3.38 31.08 10.84
N SER A 4 3.88 30.55 9.72
CA SER A 4 4.11 29.12 9.49
C SER A 4 5.17 28.54 10.43
N HIS A 5 6.21 29.31 10.71
CA HIS A 5 7.30 28.92 11.62
C HIS A 5 6.85 28.97 13.10
N LYS A 6 5.97 29.91 13.44
CA LYS A 6 5.36 30.05 14.77
C LYS A 6 4.39 28.90 15.05
N PHE A 7 3.61 28.50 14.05
CA PHE A 7 2.72 27.35 14.12
C PHE A 7 3.47 26.02 14.29
N ALA A 8 4.58 25.83 13.56
CA ALA A 8 5.44 24.65 13.72
C ALA A 8 6.01 24.54 15.15
N LYS A 9 6.52 25.65 15.71
CA LYS A 9 7.01 25.68 17.10
C LYS A 9 5.90 25.43 18.13
N LEU A 10 4.68 25.92 17.88
CA LEU A 10 3.54 25.68 18.74
C LEU A 10 3.15 24.19 18.75
N LEU A 11 3.15 23.55 17.57
CA LEU A 11 2.92 22.12 17.43
C LEU A 11 3.98 21.30 18.18
N ASP A 12 5.26 21.64 18.05
CA ASP A 12 6.35 20.97 18.78
C ASP A 12 6.21 21.08 20.31
N THR A 13 5.59 22.15 20.81
CA THR A 13 5.43 22.38 22.25
C THR A 13 4.18 21.67 22.82
N MET A 14 3.15 21.45 22.00
CA MET A 14 1.90 20.81 22.41
C MET A 14 1.95 19.28 22.36
N ILE A 15 2.96 18.71 21.71
CA ILE A 15 3.11 17.25 21.55
C ILE A 15 4.19 16.79 22.55
N PRO A 16 3.82 16.15 23.67
CA PRO A 16 4.74 15.83 24.78
C PRO A 16 5.71 14.67 24.47
N VAL A 17 5.76 14.20 23.22
CA VAL A 17 6.59 13.10 22.76
C VAL A 17 7.17 13.52 21.42
N PRO A 18 8.48 13.38 21.15
CA PRO A 18 8.97 13.53 19.79
C PRO A 18 8.17 12.54 18.94
N LEU A 19 7.33 13.08 18.05
CA LEU A 19 6.56 12.29 17.11
C LEU A 19 7.56 11.41 16.36
N ASP A 20 7.56 10.13 16.69
CA ASP A 20 8.39 9.16 16.03
C ASP A 20 7.96 9.10 14.56
N ALA A 21 8.94 9.01 13.66
CA ALA A 21 8.70 8.97 12.23
C ALA A 21 7.63 7.94 11.80
N PRO A 22 7.50 6.75 12.45
CA PRO A 22 6.42 5.81 12.17
C PRO A 22 5.01 6.32 12.50
N LEU A 23 4.79 7.00 13.63
CA LEU A 23 3.47 7.55 13.98
C LEU A 23 3.05 8.66 13.00
N VAL A 24 3.98 9.56 12.65
CA VAL A 24 3.71 10.62 11.66
C VAL A 24 3.31 10.01 10.31
N THR A 25 4.06 8.99 9.87
CA THR A 25 3.78 8.27 8.61
C THR A 25 2.38 7.64 8.65
N ARG A 26 2.04 6.97 9.76
CA ARG A 26 0.71 6.37 9.96
C ARG A 26 -0.39 7.43 9.89
N MET A 27 -0.21 8.57 10.55
CA MET A 27 -1.18 9.66 10.51
C MET A 27 -1.39 10.17 9.09
N HIS A 28 -0.32 10.45 8.34
CA HIS A 28 -0.43 10.94 6.96
C HIS A 28 -1.11 9.93 6.02
N ILE A 29 -0.70 8.66 6.05
CA ILE A 29 -1.32 7.62 5.21
C ILE A 29 -2.80 7.43 5.56
N THR A 30 -3.13 7.44 6.86
CA THR A 30 -4.53 7.32 7.31
C THR A 30 -5.38 8.48 6.79
N THR A 31 -4.86 9.71 6.83
CA THR A 31 -5.53 10.89 6.28
C THR A 31 -5.80 10.72 4.79
N ILE A 32 -4.79 10.33 4.00
CA ILE A 32 -4.96 10.13 2.54
C ILE A 32 -6.04 9.08 2.26
N ILE A 33 -5.98 7.91 2.92
CA ILE A 33 -6.97 6.85 2.73
C ILE A 33 -8.38 7.31 3.10
N ASN A 34 -8.52 8.09 4.17
CA ASN A 34 -9.82 8.61 4.60
C ASN A 34 -10.37 9.64 3.61
N GLU A 35 -9.54 10.50 3.03
CA GLU A 35 -9.99 11.41 1.97
C GLU A 35 -10.43 10.63 0.72
N LEU A 36 -9.68 9.61 0.29
CA LEU A 36 -10.07 8.75 -0.82
C LEU A 36 -11.42 8.04 -0.57
N ARG A 37 -11.65 7.57 0.65
CA ARG A 37 -12.94 6.94 1.02
C ARG A 37 -14.13 7.89 0.90
N LYS A 38 -13.94 9.19 1.15
CA LYS A 38 -15.02 10.20 1.02
C LYS A 38 -15.41 10.46 -0.44
N LEU A 39 -14.53 10.18 -1.40
CA LEU A 39 -14.78 10.46 -2.83
C LEU A 39 -15.75 9.48 -3.49
N ASN A 40 -16.26 8.48 -2.76
CA ASN A 40 -17.19 7.45 -3.26
C ASN A 40 -16.71 6.78 -4.57
N CYS A 41 -15.42 6.54 -4.68
CA CYS A 41 -14.79 5.90 -5.83
C CYS A 41 -13.95 4.69 -5.42
N THR A 42 -13.73 3.76 -6.34
CA THR A 42 -12.75 2.70 -6.15
C THR A 42 -11.36 3.27 -6.38
N SER A 43 -10.56 3.35 -5.30
CA SER A 43 -9.18 3.84 -5.35
C SER A 43 -8.20 2.68 -5.35
N ILE A 44 -7.14 2.81 -6.14
CA ILE A 44 -5.99 1.89 -6.14
C ILE A 44 -4.78 2.66 -5.60
N LEU A 45 -4.16 2.13 -4.55
CA LEU A 45 -2.92 2.64 -4.00
C LEU A 45 -1.77 1.76 -4.48
N ILE A 46 -0.70 2.38 -4.98
CA ILE A 46 0.51 1.69 -5.42
C ILE A 46 1.59 1.95 -4.37
N SER A 47 2.22 0.88 -3.90
CA SER A 47 3.34 0.94 -2.95
C SER A 47 4.42 -0.02 -3.40
N GLU A 48 5.68 0.36 -3.15
CA GLU A 48 6.83 -0.49 -3.37
C GLU A 48 6.87 -1.59 -2.30
N LEU A 49 7.16 -2.81 -2.73
CA LEU A 49 7.54 -3.88 -1.84
C LEU A 49 9.06 -3.97 -1.83
N ILE A 50 9.66 -3.89 -0.65
CA ILE A 50 11.10 -4.09 -0.49
C ILE A 50 11.32 -5.59 -0.26
N ASP A 51 12.21 -6.19 -1.05
CA ASP A 51 12.59 -7.59 -0.87
C ASP A 51 13.11 -7.83 0.56
N GLU A 52 12.81 -9.00 1.13
CA GLU A 52 13.13 -9.37 2.52
C GLU A 52 12.44 -8.51 3.61
N SER A 53 11.55 -7.58 3.26
CA SER A 53 10.78 -6.84 4.25
C SER A 53 9.68 -7.69 4.90
N LYS A 54 9.41 -7.42 6.19
CA LYS A 54 8.29 -8.08 6.91
C LYS A 54 6.91 -7.55 6.51
N GLY A 55 6.87 -6.37 5.89
CA GLY A 55 5.65 -5.67 5.51
C GLY A 55 5.25 -5.95 4.06
N LEU A 56 4.06 -5.51 3.70
CA LEU A 56 3.56 -5.60 2.31
C LEU A 56 3.54 -4.24 1.61
N SER A 57 4.13 -3.24 2.25
CA SER A 57 4.31 -1.89 1.75
C SER A 57 5.58 -1.31 2.37
N ARG A 58 6.17 -0.32 1.71
CA ARG A 58 7.34 0.40 2.22
C ARG A 58 7.11 1.02 3.61
N ASP A 59 5.89 1.48 3.88
CA ASP A 59 5.50 2.08 5.16
C ASP A 59 5.05 1.05 6.21
N THR A 60 4.85 -0.23 5.83
CA THR A 60 4.38 -1.33 6.68
C THR A 60 3.02 -1.11 7.38
N ILE A 61 2.29 -0.06 6.99
CA ILE A 61 1.05 0.40 7.62
C ILE A 61 -0.12 0.24 6.66
N THR A 62 0.08 0.57 5.39
CA THR A 62 -0.93 0.64 4.34
C THR A 62 -1.71 -0.67 4.23
N GLU A 63 -1.06 -1.83 4.33
CA GLU A 63 -1.70 -3.15 4.23
C GLU A 63 -2.81 -3.40 5.28
N PHE A 64 -2.73 -2.73 6.43
CA PHE A 64 -3.69 -2.83 7.51
C PHE A 64 -4.87 -1.87 7.32
N LEU A 65 -4.62 -0.70 6.74
CA LEU A 65 -5.59 0.38 6.58
C LEU A 65 -6.54 0.16 5.39
N VAL A 66 -6.05 -0.43 4.30
CA VAL A 66 -6.84 -0.70 3.09
C VAL A 66 -7.75 -1.91 3.23
N ASP A 67 -8.75 -2.02 2.35
CA ASP A 67 -9.71 -3.13 2.34
C ASP A 67 -9.24 -4.32 1.49
N GLY A 68 -8.42 -4.05 0.47
CA GLY A 68 -7.81 -5.04 -0.41
C GLY A 68 -6.29 -4.88 -0.52
N VAL A 69 -5.58 -6.00 -0.64
CA VAL A 69 -4.12 -6.03 -0.86
C VAL A 69 -3.83 -7.03 -1.98
N ILE A 70 -3.30 -6.51 -3.09
CA ILE A 70 -2.81 -7.29 -4.23
C ILE A 70 -1.30 -7.16 -4.24
N VAL A 71 -0.60 -8.29 -4.22
CA VAL A 71 0.86 -8.35 -4.22
C VAL A 71 1.32 -8.79 -5.61
N LEU A 72 2.20 -8.00 -6.21
CA LEU A 72 2.88 -8.33 -7.46
C LEU A 72 4.31 -8.71 -7.13
N THR A 73 4.74 -9.89 -7.56
CA THR A 73 6.11 -10.38 -7.31
C THR A 73 6.78 -10.74 -8.62
N LEU A 74 8.08 -10.47 -8.70
CA LEU A 74 8.95 -10.86 -9.80
C LEU A 74 9.92 -11.92 -9.31
N ASP A 75 10.03 -13.01 -10.06
CA ASP A 75 11.11 -13.97 -9.93
C ASP A 75 12.09 -13.73 -11.08
N GLU A 76 13.19 -13.03 -10.79
CA GLU A 76 14.17 -12.65 -11.82
C GLU A 76 14.92 -13.86 -12.38
N THR A 77 15.06 -14.93 -11.60
CA THR A 77 15.80 -16.13 -12.03
C THR A 77 15.01 -16.92 -13.06
N MET A 78 13.69 -17.01 -12.89
CA MET A 78 12.81 -17.73 -13.81
C MET A 78 12.10 -16.83 -14.84
N ASP A 79 12.27 -15.50 -14.76
CA ASP A 79 11.51 -14.49 -15.51
C ASP A 79 9.99 -14.69 -15.38
N ILE A 80 9.53 -14.96 -14.14
CA ILE A 80 8.12 -15.20 -13.84
C ILE A 80 7.56 -14.04 -13.02
N ARG A 81 6.49 -13.42 -13.51
CA ARG A 81 5.69 -12.46 -12.74
C ARG A 81 4.46 -13.14 -12.16
N ARG A 82 4.16 -12.90 -10.89
CA ARG A 82 2.98 -13.45 -10.20
C ARG A 82 2.17 -12.35 -9.54
N MET A 83 0.86 -12.54 -9.52
CA MET A 83 -0.10 -11.72 -8.79
C MET A 83 -0.78 -12.58 -7.72
N LYS A 84 -0.83 -12.09 -6.49
CA LYS A 84 -1.53 -12.74 -5.38
C LYS A 84 -2.48 -11.77 -4.70
N ILE A 85 -3.72 -12.20 -4.48
CA ILE A 85 -4.65 -11.46 -3.61
C ILE A 85 -4.37 -11.88 -2.17
N ARG A 86 -3.70 -11.01 -1.41
CA ARG A 86 -3.35 -11.28 0.00
C ARG A 86 -4.55 -11.11 0.92
N LYS A 87 -5.45 -10.19 0.59
CA LYS A 87 -6.65 -9.83 1.36
C LYS A 87 -7.64 -9.11 0.44
N MET A 88 -8.93 -9.41 0.56
CA MET A 88 -10.04 -8.57 0.11
C MET A 88 -11.16 -8.68 1.14
N ARG A 89 -11.35 -7.66 1.99
CA ARG A 89 -12.40 -7.70 3.04
C ARG A 89 -13.78 -7.85 2.40
N GLY A 90 -14.60 -8.74 2.98
CA GLY A 90 -15.98 -8.97 2.55
C GLY A 90 -16.15 -9.71 1.21
N THR A 91 -15.07 -10.19 0.58
CA THR A 91 -15.13 -10.84 -0.74
C THR A 91 -14.37 -12.16 -0.73
N ARG A 92 -14.94 -13.20 -1.38
CA ARG A 92 -14.20 -14.45 -1.63
C ARG A 92 -13.18 -14.25 -2.73
N HIS A 93 -11.96 -14.73 -2.51
CA HIS A 93 -10.89 -14.69 -3.51
C HIS A 93 -10.01 -15.93 -3.40
N THR A 94 -9.27 -16.24 -4.47
CA THR A 94 -8.25 -17.31 -4.43
C THR A 94 -7.06 -16.87 -3.59
N LEU A 95 -6.43 -17.83 -2.91
CA LEU A 95 -5.16 -17.64 -2.20
C LEU A 95 -3.96 -18.08 -3.05
N THR A 96 -4.22 -18.82 -4.13
CA THR A 96 -3.19 -19.30 -5.06
C THR A 96 -2.64 -18.12 -5.85
N PRO A 97 -1.31 -17.89 -5.84
CA PRO A 97 -0.69 -16.93 -6.74
C PRO A 97 -0.99 -17.30 -8.20
N GLN A 98 -1.25 -16.31 -9.03
CA GLN A 98 -1.55 -16.49 -10.46
C GLN A 98 -0.41 -15.90 -11.28
N SER A 99 0.04 -16.63 -12.29
CA SER A 99 1.07 -16.12 -13.20
C SER A 99 0.51 -14.98 -14.05
N MET A 100 1.31 -13.96 -14.31
CA MET A 100 0.91 -12.81 -15.11
C MET A 100 1.98 -12.45 -16.13
N GLU A 101 1.57 -11.72 -17.17
CA GLU A 101 2.45 -11.17 -18.19
C GLU A 101 2.01 -9.75 -18.55
N ILE A 102 2.96 -8.94 -19.01
CA ILE A 102 2.68 -7.58 -19.49
C ILE A 102 2.93 -7.60 -20.98
N THR A 103 1.89 -7.32 -21.76
CA THR A 103 1.88 -7.38 -23.22
C THR A 103 1.67 -5.97 -23.79
N SER A 104 1.70 -5.85 -25.11
CA SER A 104 1.31 -4.60 -25.80
C SER A 104 -0.14 -4.16 -25.53
N GLN A 105 -0.99 -5.06 -25.03
CA GLN A 105 -2.37 -4.78 -24.62
C GLN A 105 -2.51 -4.58 -23.10
N GLY A 106 -1.40 -4.53 -22.36
CA GLY A 106 -1.37 -4.38 -20.90
C GLY A 106 -1.21 -5.70 -20.14
N LEU A 107 -1.63 -5.68 -18.87
CA LEU A 107 -1.47 -6.78 -17.92
C LEU A 107 -2.47 -7.90 -18.20
N ARG A 108 -1.98 -9.13 -18.34
CA ARG A 108 -2.79 -10.34 -18.56
C ARG A 108 -2.46 -11.38 -17.50
N ILE A 109 -3.49 -11.96 -16.88
CA ILE A 109 -3.35 -13.12 -15.99
C ILE A 109 -3.40 -14.39 -16.83
N LYS A 110 -2.41 -15.26 -16.65
CA LYS A 110 -2.40 -16.59 -17.27
C LYS A 110 -3.40 -17.46 -16.49
N LYS A 111 -4.38 -18.04 -17.19
CA LYS A 111 -5.22 -19.08 -16.59
C LYS A 111 -4.35 -20.31 -16.39
N ASP A 112 -4.20 -20.74 -15.14
CA ASP A 112 -3.63 -22.06 -14.88
C ASP A 112 -4.63 -23.11 -15.42
N VAL A 113 -4.18 -23.94 -16.35
CA VAL A 113 -4.94 -25.10 -16.82
C VAL A 113 -4.91 -26.11 -15.68
N ILE A 114 -6.06 -26.25 -15.00
CA ILE A 114 -6.32 -27.38 -14.10
C ILE A 114 -6.92 -28.50 -14.94
#